data_AF-B4VMA7-F1
#
_entry.id   AF-B4VMA7-F1
#
_cell.length_a   1.000
_cell.length_b   1.000
_cell.length_c   1.000
_cell.angle_alpha   90.00
_cell.angle_beta   90.00
_cell.angle_gamma   90.00
#
_symmetry.space_group_name_H-M   'P 1'
#
loop_
_entity.id
_entity.type
_entity.pdbx_description
1 polymer ?
#
loop_
_entity_poly.entity_id
_entity_poly.type
_entity_poly.pdbx_seq_one_letter_code
_entity_poly.pdbx_strand_id
1 'polypeptide(L)'
;MFILKRQDVEISSIQHPKREQQIPILSYQGQTFRLISVFRAHQEEEARSFWRDLTDNQGKACVLLEEPDRFSVWGKIRLEQLGTEGGPDTKIAPYTQACLLLLQTVYLDVEDLLGNRQAGLFQKDITDVFQQWHFPQADSPEAVNHLLTVDPLNTLQVPPWEEHHLITLLQELYRLGKEYFGNANFAEGVGDILQDMPANEQSQFMEWLKSSPLGKLWQ
;
A
#
# COMPACT_ATOMS: atom_id res chain seq x y z
N MET A 1 23.26 5.95 1.91
CA MET A 1 22.98 7.31 1.43
C MET A 1 23.51 7.42 -0.01
N PHE A 2 22.63 7.45 -1.03
CA PHE A 2 23.01 7.41 -2.45
C PHE A 2 22.32 8.53 -3.24
N ILE A 3 23.10 9.53 -3.63
CA ILE A 3 22.73 10.58 -4.58
C ILE A 3 23.46 10.26 -5.88
N LEU A 4 22.73 10.22 -6.98
CA LEU A 4 23.25 9.86 -8.31
C LEU A 4 23.28 11.09 -9.19
N LYS A 5 24.25 11.16 -10.10
CA LYS A 5 24.24 12.16 -11.18
C LYS A 5 23.70 11.53 -12.45
N ARG A 6 23.20 12.36 -13.37
CA ARG A 6 22.69 11.91 -14.67
C ARG A 6 23.65 10.97 -15.43
N GLN A 7 24.95 11.19 -15.31
CA GLN A 7 26.00 10.39 -15.97
C GLN A 7 26.16 8.98 -15.40
N ASP A 8 25.70 8.74 -14.17
CA ASP A 8 25.90 7.47 -13.46
C ASP A 8 24.79 6.46 -13.77
N VAL A 9 23.72 6.90 -14.46
CA VAL A 9 22.47 6.14 -14.61
C VAL A 9 22.03 6.02 -16.05
N GLU A 10 21.40 4.89 -16.36
CA GLU A 10 20.70 4.67 -17.62
C GLU A 10 19.21 4.89 -17.40
N ILE A 11 18.59 5.78 -18.19
CA ILE A 11 17.14 6.02 -18.13
C ILE A 11 16.55 5.55 -19.44
N SER A 12 15.71 4.53 -19.37
CA SER A 12 14.99 3.96 -20.51
C SER A 12 13.49 4.11 -20.29
N SER A 13 12.74 4.31 -21.38
CA SER A 13 11.29 4.22 -21.35
C SER A 13 10.88 2.80 -21.71
N ILE A 14 10.12 2.14 -20.83
CA ILE A 14 9.50 0.86 -21.18
C ILE A 14 8.03 1.08 -21.50
N GLN A 15 7.53 0.35 -22.51
CA GLN A 15 6.12 0.34 -22.83
C GLN A 15 5.38 -0.43 -21.73
N HIS A 16 4.38 0.19 -21.12
CA HIS A 16 3.56 -0.53 -20.16
C HIS A 16 2.86 -1.72 -20.85
N PRO A 17 2.92 -2.95 -20.31
CA PRO A 17 2.43 -4.15 -21.01
C PRO A 17 0.94 -4.10 -21.36
N LYS A 18 0.13 -3.35 -20.59
CA LYS A 18 -1.32 -3.21 -20.78
C LYS A 18 -1.76 -1.81 -21.25
N ARG A 19 -0.83 -0.87 -21.50
CA ARG A 19 -1.17 0.52 -21.85
C ARG A 19 -0.21 1.12 -22.87
N GLU A 20 -0.71 2.03 -23.69
CA GLU A 20 0.09 2.88 -24.59
C GLU A 20 0.87 3.99 -23.86
N GLN A 21 1.17 3.82 -22.57
CA GLN A 21 1.96 4.79 -21.79
C GLN A 21 3.38 4.29 -21.58
N GLN A 22 4.35 5.17 -21.82
CA GLN A 22 5.76 4.91 -21.53
C GLN A 22 6.07 5.25 -20.08
N ILE A 23 6.72 4.31 -19.38
CA ILE A 23 7.16 4.49 -18.00
C ILE A 23 8.67 4.69 -17.99
N PRO A 24 9.18 5.80 -17.43
CA PRO A 24 10.62 6.00 -17.29
C PRO A 24 11.15 5.08 -16.19
N ILE A 25 12.19 4.32 -16.52
CA ILE A 25 12.90 3.40 -15.63
C ILE A 25 14.35 3.83 -15.57
N LEU A 26 14.83 4.04 -14.35
CA LEU A 26 16.23 4.29 -14.06
C LEU A 26 16.90 2.96 -13.71
N SER A 27 18.00 2.65 -14.38
CA SER A 27 18.84 1.48 -14.12
C SER A 27 20.18 1.94 -13.56
N TYR A 28 20.57 1.37 -12.42
CA TYR A 28 21.82 1.66 -11.75
C TYR A 28 22.34 0.40 -11.05
N GLN A 29 23.58 0.00 -11.35
CA GLN A 29 24.25 -1.17 -10.74
C GLN A 29 23.40 -2.46 -10.73
N GLY A 30 22.71 -2.75 -11.83
CA GLY A 30 21.85 -3.94 -11.95
C GLY A 30 20.54 -3.86 -11.15
N GLN A 31 20.23 -2.70 -10.57
CA GLN A 31 18.94 -2.42 -9.92
C GLN A 31 18.12 -1.46 -10.77
N THR A 32 16.81 -1.61 -10.72
CA THR A 32 15.86 -0.76 -11.42
C THR A 32 15.04 0.08 -10.47
N PHE A 33 14.72 1.30 -10.89
CA PHE A 33 13.98 2.27 -10.12
C PHE A 33 12.92 2.94 -10.98
N ARG A 34 11.76 3.22 -10.39
CA ARG A 34 10.66 3.96 -10.99
C ARG A 34 10.66 5.39 -10.49
N LEU A 35 10.31 6.33 -11.35
CA LEU A 35 10.17 7.73 -10.98
C LEU A 35 9.03 7.91 -9.96
N ILE A 36 9.32 8.51 -8.80
CA ILE A 36 8.34 8.88 -7.76
C ILE A 36 7.94 10.35 -7.92
N SER A 37 8.91 11.25 -8.01
CA SER A 37 8.65 12.69 -8.05
C SER A 37 9.77 13.46 -8.76
N VAL A 38 9.44 14.65 -9.25
CA VAL A 38 10.34 15.58 -9.96
C VAL A 38 10.22 16.97 -9.33
N PHE A 39 11.36 17.59 -9.09
CA PHE A 39 11.51 18.91 -8.49
C PHE A 39 12.35 19.80 -9.40
N ARG A 40 12.06 21.10 -9.46
CA ARG A 40 12.81 22.06 -10.28
C ARG A 40 14.21 22.32 -9.69
N ALA A 41 15.13 22.88 -10.48
CA ALA A 41 16.49 23.22 -10.02
C ALA A 41 16.57 24.06 -8.73
N HIS A 42 15.57 24.92 -8.44
CA HIS A 42 15.55 25.73 -7.21
C HIS A 42 14.97 24.99 -6.00
N GLN A 43 14.44 23.77 -6.17
CA GLN A 43 13.77 22.97 -5.14
C GLN A 43 14.71 21.88 -4.59
N GLU A 44 16.02 22.13 -4.58
CA GLU A 44 17.02 21.15 -4.15
C GLU A 44 16.79 20.71 -2.69
N GLU A 45 16.58 21.66 -1.78
CA GLU A 45 16.36 21.33 -0.36
C GLU A 45 15.08 20.52 -0.15
N GLU A 46 14.00 20.85 -0.88
CA GLU A 46 12.74 20.11 -0.85
C GLU A 46 12.93 18.68 -1.37
N ALA A 47 13.64 18.50 -2.49
CA ALA A 47 13.93 17.19 -3.06
C ALA A 47 14.78 16.33 -2.11
N ARG A 48 15.79 16.92 -1.47
CA ARG A 48 16.66 16.25 -0.48
C ARG A 48 15.88 15.90 0.78
N SER A 49 15.03 16.79 1.26
CA SER A 49 14.18 16.55 2.44
C SER A 49 13.20 15.42 2.17
N PHE A 50 12.50 15.45 1.04
CA PHE A 50 11.58 14.41 0.61
C PHE A 50 12.29 13.06 0.47
N TRP A 51 13.45 13.01 -0.17
CA TRP A 51 14.23 11.78 -0.28
C TRP A 51 14.71 11.24 1.08
N ARG A 52 15.18 12.11 1.98
CA ARG A 52 15.58 11.69 3.34
C ARG A 52 14.39 11.16 4.13
N ASP A 53 13.23 11.80 4.03
CA ASP A 53 12.03 11.30 4.69
C ASP A 53 11.69 9.88 4.20
N LEU A 54 11.71 9.65 2.88
CA LEU A 54 11.46 8.32 2.33
C LEU A 54 12.52 7.29 2.77
N THR A 55 13.79 7.67 2.87
CA THR A 55 14.90 6.72 3.14
C THR A 55 15.17 6.51 4.63
N ASP A 56 15.29 7.60 5.39
CA ASP A 56 15.69 7.60 6.80
C ASP A 56 14.48 7.40 7.73
N ASN A 57 13.33 8.00 7.41
CA ASN A 57 12.13 7.89 8.25
C ASN A 57 11.23 6.71 7.82
N GLN A 58 11.06 6.50 6.51
CA GLN A 58 10.17 5.44 5.97
C GLN A 58 10.91 4.17 5.51
N GLY A 59 12.25 4.13 5.62
CA GLY A 59 13.05 2.94 5.27
C GLY A 59 13.00 2.52 3.79
N LYS A 60 12.51 3.37 2.89
CA LYS A 60 12.32 3.04 1.48
C LYS A 60 13.65 3.05 0.73
N ALA A 61 13.85 2.06 -0.13
CA ALA A 61 15.01 2.00 -1.01
C ALA A 61 14.84 2.98 -2.20
N CYS A 62 15.19 4.24 -1.98
CA CYS A 62 15.06 5.31 -2.96
C CYS A 62 16.39 5.98 -3.28
N VAL A 63 16.53 6.47 -4.51
CA VAL A 63 17.67 7.27 -4.97
C VAL A 63 17.22 8.66 -5.38
N LEU A 64 18.03 9.66 -5.04
CA LEU A 64 17.88 11.01 -5.55
C LEU A 64 18.81 11.18 -6.76
N LEU A 65 18.24 11.53 -7.90
CA LEU A 65 18.97 11.83 -9.12
C LEU A 65 19.06 13.35 -9.30
N GLU A 66 20.29 13.85 -9.40
CA GLU A 66 20.60 15.24 -9.72
C GLU A 66 20.84 15.39 -11.22
N GLU A 67 20.07 16.27 -11.85
CA GLU A 67 20.21 16.68 -13.24
C GLU A 67 20.42 18.21 -13.29
N PRO A 68 21.04 18.76 -14.35
CA PRO A 68 21.38 20.20 -14.40
C PRO A 68 20.20 21.14 -14.13
N ASP A 69 19.00 20.76 -14.55
CA ASP A 69 17.80 21.60 -14.50
C ASP A 69 16.73 21.11 -13.51
N ARG A 70 16.96 19.96 -12.85
CA ARG A 70 15.95 19.33 -11.97
C ARG A 70 16.54 18.28 -11.04
N PHE A 71 15.77 17.96 -10.00
CA PHE A 71 16.00 16.81 -9.13
C PHE A 71 14.86 15.81 -9.31
N SER A 72 15.15 14.52 -9.21
CA SER A 72 14.12 13.49 -9.26
C SER A 72 14.37 12.40 -8.24
N VAL A 73 13.31 11.90 -7.62
CA VAL A 73 13.38 10.81 -6.64
C VAL A 73 12.83 9.56 -7.27
N TRP A 74 13.57 8.46 -7.14
CA TRP A 74 13.24 7.18 -7.77
C TRP A 74 13.20 6.08 -6.72
N GLY A 75 12.16 5.26 -6.75
CA GLY A 75 11.97 4.12 -5.84
C GLY A 75 12.40 2.83 -6.49
N LYS A 76 13.12 1.97 -5.77
CA LYS A 76 13.57 0.67 -6.27
C LYS A 76 12.36 -0.22 -6.60
N ILE A 77 12.39 -0.83 -7.77
CA ILE A 77 11.37 -1.78 -8.25
C ILE A 77 12.03 -3.05 -8.79
N ARG A 78 11.24 -4.13 -8.93
CA ARG A 78 11.60 -5.28 -9.77
C ARG A 78 10.86 -5.16 -11.10
N LEU A 79 11.55 -5.25 -12.23
CA LEU A 79 10.95 -5.15 -13.58
C LEU A 79 9.77 -6.10 -13.81
N GLU A 80 9.74 -7.25 -13.14
CA GLU A 80 8.65 -8.24 -13.15
C GLU A 80 7.31 -7.67 -12.63
N GLN A 81 7.32 -6.56 -11.88
CA GLN A 81 6.14 -5.92 -11.30
C GLN A 81 5.51 -4.86 -12.24
N LEU A 82 6.18 -4.45 -13.32
CA LEU A 82 5.70 -3.42 -14.25
C LEU A 82 4.50 -3.85 -15.12
N GLY A 83 4.16 -5.14 -15.15
CA GLY A 83 2.94 -5.66 -15.82
C GLY A 83 1.67 -5.56 -14.97
N THR A 84 1.81 -5.19 -13.71
CA THR A 84 0.73 -5.06 -12.73
C THR A 84 0.37 -3.60 -12.47
N GLU A 85 1.18 -2.64 -12.95
CA GLU A 85 1.12 -1.23 -12.54
C GLU A 85 0.59 -0.25 -13.63
N GLY A 86 -0.49 -0.64 -14.30
CA GLY A 86 -1.13 0.26 -15.27
C GLY A 86 -2.54 -0.17 -15.61
N GLY A 87 -3.36 -0.26 -14.57
CA GLY A 87 -4.78 0.08 -14.58
C GLY A 87 -4.98 1.49 -13.99
N PRO A 88 -6.22 1.99 -13.82
CA PRO A 88 -6.56 3.27 -13.17
C PRO A 88 -6.09 3.40 -11.70
N ASP A 89 -5.04 2.67 -11.34
CA ASP A 89 -4.75 2.01 -10.07
C ASP A 89 -3.54 2.58 -9.34
N THR A 90 -3.13 3.82 -9.64
CA THR A 90 -2.23 4.55 -8.73
C THR A 90 -2.81 4.68 -7.32
N LYS A 91 -4.12 4.45 -7.16
CA LYS A 91 -4.84 4.46 -5.89
C LYS A 91 -4.97 3.10 -5.21
N ILE A 92 -4.77 1.98 -5.92
CA ILE A 92 -5.00 0.64 -5.35
C ILE A 92 -4.00 0.31 -4.26
N ALA A 93 -2.75 0.75 -4.38
CA ALA A 93 -1.77 0.55 -3.31
C ALA A 93 -2.20 1.27 -2.01
N PRO A 94 -2.47 2.60 -2.01
CA PRO A 94 -3.05 3.28 -0.85
C PRO A 94 -4.34 2.65 -0.32
N TYR A 95 -5.23 2.17 -1.19
CA TYR A 95 -6.47 1.52 -0.77
C TYR A 95 -6.22 0.16 -0.13
N THR A 96 -5.23 -0.59 -0.61
CA THR A 96 -4.79 -1.85 -0.01
C THR A 96 -4.24 -1.59 1.39
N GLN A 97 -3.42 -0.54 1.56
CA GLN A 97 -2.91 -0.14 2.87
C GLN A 97 -4.04 0.21 3.84
N ALA A 98 -5.03 0.98 3.40
CA ALA A 98 -6.19 1.31 4.21
C ALA A 98 -7.00 0.07 4.62
N CYS A 99 -7.22 -0.88 3.69
CA CYS A 99 -7.93 -2.12 4.01
C CYS A 99 -7.14 -3.01 4.99
N LEU A 100 -5.82 -3.04 4.88
CA LEU A 100 -4.95 -3.76 5.82
C LEU A 100 -4.96 -3.12 7.20
N LEU A 101 -4.94 -1.78 7.29
CA LEU A 101 -5.09 -1.08 8.57
C LEU A 101 -6.42 -1.44 9.24
N LEU A 102 -7.53 -1.43 8.50
CA LEU A 102 -8.83 -1.82 9.04
C LEU A 102 -8.85 -3.27 9.52
N LEU A 103 -8.28 -4.19 8.75
CA LEU A 103 -8.13 -5.58 9.15
C LEU A 103 -7.33 -5.72 10.46
N GLN A 104 -6.21 -5.02 10.57
CA GLN A 104 -5.35 -5.03 11.74
C GLN A 104 -6.05 -4.46 12.97
N THR A 105 -6.75 -3.32 12.83
CA THR A 105 -7.52 -2.73 13.93
C THR A 105 -8.58 -3.70 14.44
N VAL A 106 -9.36 -4.31 13.55
CA VAL A 106 -10.38 -5.29 13.95
C VAL A 106 -9.75 -6.51 14.64
N TYR A 107 -8.61 -7.00 14.12
CA TYR A 107 -7.88 -8.09 14.76
C TYR A 107 -7.40 -7.72 16.18
N LEU A 108 -6.82 -6.52 16.35
CA LEU A 108 -6.37 -6.01 17.64
C LEU A 108 -7.54 -5.83 18.61
N ASP A 109 -8.67 -5.30 18.14
CA ASP A 109 -9.89 -5.20 18.96
C ASP A 109 -10.40 -6.58 19.40
N VAL A 110 -10.33 -7.59 18.54
CA VAL A 110 -10.67 -8.98 18.91
C VAL A 110 -9.69 -9.49 19.98
N GLU A 111 -8.40 -9.25 19.81
CA GLU A 111 -7.38 -9.64 20.78
C GLU A 111 -7.57 -8.97 22.14
N ASP A 112 -7.77 -7.66 22.15
CA ASP A 112 -7.87 -6.83 23.35
C ASP A 112 -9.18 -7.05 24.09
N LEU A 113 -10.30 -7.19 23.37
CA LEU A 113 -11.63 -7.29 23.98
C LEU A 113 -12.05 -8.75 24.26
N LEU A 114 -11.64 -9.70 23.41
CA LEU A 114 -12.10 -11.09 23.46
C LEU A 114 -10.97 -12.08 23.80
N GLY A 115 -9.71 -11.63 23.77
CA GLY A 115 -8.53 -12.36 24.19
C GLY A 115 -7.83 -13.12 23.06
N ASN A 116 -6.55 -13.44 23.30
CA ASN A 116 -5.64 -14.16 22.40
C ASN A 116 -6.24 -15.42 21.72
N ARG A 117 -7.07 -16.19 22.42
CA ARG A 117 -7.70 -17.38 21.84
C ARG A 117 -8.68 -17.03 20.72
N GLN A 118 -9.43 -15.95 20.88
CA GLN A 118 -10.37 -15.47 19.87
C GLN A 118 -9.62 -14.81 18.70
N ALA A 119 -8.54 -14.07 18.98
CA ALA A 119 -7.67 -13.54 17.93
C ALA A 119 -7.09 -14.65 17.04
N GLY A 120 -6.62 -15.75 17.64
CA GLY A 120 -6.13 -16.91 16.86
C GLY A 120 -7.22 -17.59 16.02
N LEU A 121 -8.48 -17.62 16.48
CA LEU A 121 -9.61 -18.09 15.67
C LEU A 121 -9.94 -17.11 14.54
N PHE A 122 -9.92 -15.82 14.82
CA PHE A 122 -10.18 -14.78 13.83
C PHE A 122 -9.14 -14.80 12.71
N GLN A 123 -7.84 -14.92 13.05
CA GLN A 123 -6.78 -15.08 12.06
C GLN A 123 -7.02 -16.31 11.16
N LYS A 124 -7.48 -17.42 11.75
CA LYS A 124 -7.83 -18.62 10.98
C LYS A 124 -9.01 -18.34 10.04
N ASP A 125 -10.07 -17.70 10.51
CA ASP A 125 -11.23 -17.37 9.68
C ASP A 125 -10.86 -16.41 8.52
N ILE A 126 -9.96 -15.46 8.76
CA ILE A 126 -9.39 -14.59 7.71
C ILE A 126 -8.56 -15.40 6.70
N THR A 127 -7.78 -16.38 7.17
CA THR A 127 -7.03 -17.28 6.28
C THR A 127 -7.98 -18.08 5.39
N ASP A 128 -9.08 -18.60 5.95
CA ASP A 128 -10.10 -19.34 5.20
C ASP A 128 -10.77 -18.45 4.15
N VAL A 129 -11.07 -17.18 4.49
CA VAL A 129 -11.58 -16.17 3.55
C VAL A 129 -10.60 -15.93 2.39
N PHE A 130 -9.32 -15.69 2.69
CA PHE A 130 -8.32 -15.43 1.66
C PHE A 130 -8.09 -16.62 0.74
N GLN A 131 -8.15 -17.84 1.27
CA GLN A 131 -8.10 -19.07 0.47
C GLN A 131 -9.32 -19.22 -0.44
N GLN A 132 -10.53 -19.03 0.12
CA GLN A 132 -11.79 -19.16 -0.61
C GLN A 132 -11.88 -18.17 -1.78
N TRP A 133 -11.40 -16.95 -1.58
CA TRP A 133 -11.47 -15.88 -2.57
C TRP A 133 -10.17 -15.66 -3.34
N HIS A 134 -9.20 -16.57 -3.18
CA HIS A 134 -7.93 -16.60 -3.91
C HIS A 134 -7.13 -15.29 -3.84
N PHE A 135 -6.99 -14.74 -2.63
CA PHE A 135 -6.21 -13.52 -2.41
C PHE A 135 -4.72 -13.77 -2.72
N PRO A 136 -4.11 -12.99 -3.64
CA PRO A 136 -2.69 -13.09 -3.93
C PRO A 136 -1.84 -12.85 -2.69
N GLN A 137 -0.85 -13.72 -2.45
CA GLN A 137 0.14 -13.61 -1.36
C GLN A 137 -0.47 -13.63 0.06
N ALA A 138 -1.67 -14.18 0.23
CA ALA A 138 -2.37 -14.22 1.52
C ALA A 138 -3.05 -15.58 1.81
N ASP A 139 -2.64 -16.64 1.12
CA ASP A 139 -3.29 -17.96 1.11
C ASP A 139 -2.75 -18.96 2.17
N SER A 140 -1.83 -18.52 3.03
CA SER A 140 -1.25 -19.34 4.11
C SER A 140 -1.37 -18.65 5.48
N PRO A 141 -1.48 -19.41 6.58
CA PRO A 141 -1.52 -18.85 7.93
C PRO A 141 -0.34 -17.91 8.23
N GLU A 142 0.85 -18.25 7.73
CA GLU A 142 2.06 -17.44 7.88
C GLU A 142 1.97 -16.12 7.10
N ALA A 143 1.42 -16.15 5.89
CA ALA A 143 1.20 -14.94 5.09
C ALA A 143 0.16 -14.03 5.76
N VAL A 144 -0.94 -14.58 6.26
CA VAL A 144 -1.94 -13.80 7.02
C VAL A 144 -1.33 -13.22 8.29
N ASN A 145 -0.57 -14.01 9.04
CA ASN A 145 0.13 -13.51 10.23
C ASN A 145 1.04 -12.32 9.90
N HIS A 146 1.77 -12.40 8.79
CA HIS A 146 2.60 -11.29 8.32
C HIS A 146 1.76 -10.04 8.02
N LEU A 147 0.62 -10.20 7.32
CA LEU A 147 -0.30 -9.09 7.03
C LEU A 147 -0.90 -8.47 8.29
N LEU A 148 -1.11 -9.24 9.36
CA LEU A 148 -1.66 -8.74 10.63
C LEU A 148 -0.62 -8.03 11.50
N THR A 149 0.68 -8.22 11.25
CA THR A 149 1.76 -7.76 12.16
C THR A 149 2.68 -6.71 11.53
N VAL A 150 2.76 -6.65 10.20
CA VAL A 150 3.58 -5.67 9.50
C VAL A 150 2.88 -4.32 9.44
N ASP A 151 3.63 -3.23 9.56
CA ASP A 151 3.09 -1.88 9.33
C ASP A 151 2.79 -1.68 7.82
N PRO A 152 1.51 -1.58 7.41
CA PRO A 152 1.14 -1.50 6.00
C PRO A 152 1.57 -0.18 5.34
N LEU A 153 1.79 0.89 6.12
CA LEU A 153 2.23 2.19 5.61
C LEU A 153 3.73 2.22 5.30
N ASN A 154 4.50 1.42 6.05
CA ASN A 154 5.95 1.30 5.89
C ASN A 154 6.38 0.09 5.05
N THR A 155 5.44 -0.76 4.62
CA THR A 155 5.78 -1.93 3.79
C THR A 155 6.09 -1.51 2.35
N LEU A 156 7.28 -1.89 1.86
CA LEU A 156 7.74 -1.63 0.49
C LEU A 156 6.87 -2.27 -0.60
N GLN A 157 6.14 -3.33 -0.26
CA GLN A 157 5.29 -4.08 -1.18
C GLN A 157 3.99 -4.44 -0.48
N VAL A 158 2.90 -3.81 -0.89
CA VAL A 158 1.56 -4.33 -0.63
C VAL A 158 1.32 -5.56 -1.50
N PRO A 159 0.48 -6.51 -1.05
CA PRO A 159 0.03 -7.59 -1.91
C PRO A 159 -0.54 -7.05 -3.23
N PRO A 160 -0.39 -7.78 -4.36
CA PRO A 160 -0.88 -7.35 -5.67
C PRO A 160 -2.39 -7.57 -5.77
N TRP A 161 -3.13 -6.98 -4.85
CA TRP A 161 -4.59 -7.01 -4.80
C TRP A 161 -5.16 -6.04 -5.81
N GLU A 162 -6.37 -6.36 -6.25
CA GLU A 162 -7.17 -5.55 -7.17
C GLU A 162 -8.41 -5.06 -6.44
N GLU A 163 -9.14 -4.09 -7.01
CA GLU A 163 -10.30 -3.48 -6.35
C GLU A 163 -11.33 -4.50 -5.84
N HIS A 164 -11.59 -5.57 -6.60
CA HIS A 164 -12.52 -6.62 -6.18
C HIS A 164 -12.06 -7.34 -4.90
N HIS A 165 -10.75 -7.55 -4.72
CA HIS A 165 -10.19 -8.12 -3.48
C HIS A 165 -10.43 -7.16 -2.31
N LEU A 166 -10.26 -5.85 -2.51
CA LEU A 166 -10.49 -4.85 -1.44
C LEU A 166 -11.95 -4.83 -0.99
N ILE A 167 -12.88 -4.85 -1.96
CA ILE A 167 -14.32 -4.94 -1.68
C ILE A 167 -14.63 -6.25 -0.94
N THR A 168 -14.12 -7.38 -1.42
CA THR A 168 -14.35 -8.68 -0.77
C THR A 168 -13.80 -8.70 0.65
N LEU A 169 -12.59 -8.18 0.89
CA LEU A 169 -12.01 -8.09 2.22
C LEU A 169 -12.89 -7.25 3.15
N LEU A 170 -13.26 -6.03 2.77
CA LEU A 170 -14.08 -5.17 3.62
C LEU A 170 -15.47 -5.77 3.88
N GLN A 171 -16.04 -6.51 2.93
CA GLN A 171 -17.31 -7.21 3.11
C GLN A 171 -17.19 -8.35 4.13
N GLU A 172 -16.18 -9.23 3.96
CA GLU A 172 -15.98 -10.38 4.85
C GLU A 172 -15.49 -9.94 6.23
N LEU A 173 -14.65 -8.92 6.31
CA LEU A 173 -14.20 -8.32 7.56
C LEU A 173 -15.39 -7.77 8.36
N TYR A 174 -16.33 -7.09 7.69
CA TYR A 174 -17.55 -6.62 8.35
C TYR A 174 -18.42 -7.80 8.85
N ARG A 175 -18.55 -8.86 8.04
CA ARG A 175 -19.30 -10.06 8.44
C ARG A 175 -18.67 -10.74 9.67
N LEU A 176 -17.35 -10.97 9.64
CA LEU A 176 -16.61 -11.61 10.72
C LEU A 176 -16.59 -10.73 11.97
N GLY A 177 -16.32 -9.44 11.85
CA GLY A 177 -16.37 -8.50 12.99
C GLY A 177 -17.74 -8.54 13.68
N LYS A 178 -18.83 -8.56 12.92
CA LYS A 178 -20.19 -8.70 13.52
C LYS A 178 -20.40 -10.02 14.23
N GLU A 179 -19.82 -11.11 13.73
CA GLU A 179 -19.90 -12.43 14.35
C GLU A 179 -19.14 -12.47 15.68
N TYR A 180 -17.96 -11.86 15.74
CA TYR A 180 -17.12 -11.83 16.95
C TYR A 180 -17.63 -10.83 18.00
N PHE A 181 -18.01 -9.61 17.60
CA PHE A 181 -18.43 -8.56 18.54
C PHE A 181 -19.95 -8.54 18.82
N GLY A 182 -20.76 -9.23 18.01
CA GLY A 182 -22.22 -9.23 18.10
C GLY A 182 -22.90 -7.91 17.68
N ASN A 183 -22.12 -6.92 17.22
CA ASN A 183 -22.57 -5.61 16.77
C ASN A 183 -21.65 -5.07 15.67
N ALA A 184 -21.93 -3.88 15.13
CA ALA A 184 -21.18 -3.28 14.02
C ALA A 184 -20.33 -2.06 14.44
N ASN A 185 -20.16 -1.80 15.73
CA ASN A 185 -19.53 -0.58 16.22
C ASN A 185 -18.04 -0.50 15.85
N PHE A 186 -17.38 -1.64 15.61
CA PHE A 186 -15.99 -1.69 15.12
C PHE A 186 -15.81 -1.05 13.73
N ALA A 187 -16.90 -0.88 12.98
CA ALA A 187 -16.87 -0.26 11.66
C ALA A 187 -17.10 1.26 11.71
N GLU A 188 -17.37 1.82 12.90
CA GLU A 188 -17.45 3.26 13.14
C GLU A 188 -16.03 3.84 13.26
N GLY A 189 -15.85 5.13 12.95
CA GLY A 189 -14.57 5.79 13.17
C GLY A 189 -13.44 5.38 12.21
N VAL A 190 -13.78 4.89 11.00
CA VAL A 190 -12.79 4.55 9.95
C VAL A 190 -11.81 5.70 9.69
N GLY A 191 -12.27 6.95 9.78
CA GLY A 191 -11.39 8.11 9.65
C GLY A 191 -10.28 8.15 10.69
N ASP A 192 -10.57 7.78 11.93
CA ASP A 192 -9.62 7.79 13.04
C ASP A 192 -8.60 6.65 12.89
N ILE A 193 -9.05 5.49 12.41
CA ILE A 193 -8.17 4.34 12.08
C ILE A 193 -7.13 4.72 11.02
N LEU A 194 -7.54 5.53 10.04
CA LEU A 194 -6.71 5.92 8.90
C LEU A 194 -5.95 7.24 9.13
N GLN A 195 -5.90 7.78 10.35
CA GLN A 195 -5.30 9.09 10.63
C GLN A 195 -3.81 9.19 10.30
N ASP A 196 -3.10 8.05 10.35
CA ASP A 196 -1.66 7.99 10.08
C ASP A 196 -1.34 7.93 8.58
N MET A 197 -2.37 7.77 7.72
CA MET A 197 -2.21 7.87 6.27
C MET A 197 -2.01 9.32 5.82
N PRO A 198 -1.31 9.56 4.70
CA PRO A 198 -1.30 10.87 4.06
C PRO A 198 -2.72 11.38 3.79
N ALA A 199 -3.05 12.60 4.21
CA ALA A 199 -4.42 13.14 4.17
C ALA A 199 -5.10 13.07 2.80
N ASN A 200 -4.33 13.19 1.71
CA ASN A 200 -4.83 13.03 0.35
C ASN A 200 -5.25 11.58 0.04
N GLU A 201 -4.47 10.60 0.48
CA GLU A 201 -4.76 9.17 0.29
C GLU A 201 -5.95 8.74 1.15
N GLN A 202 -6.00 9.18 2.41
CA GLN A 202 -7.12 8.99 3.31
C GLN A 202 -8.42 9.54 2.69
N SER A 203 -8.40 10.79 2.21
CA SER A 203 -9.57 11.41 1.58
C SER A 203 -10.04 10.63 0.34
N GLN A 204 -9.09 10.21 -0.50
CA GLN A 204 -9.40 9.41 -1.69
C GLN A 204 -9.96 8.02 -1.36
N PHE A 205 -9.48 7.38 -0.29
CA PHE A 205 -10.03 6.10 0.16
C PHE A 205 -11.44 6.28 0.70
N MET A 206 -11.69 7.31 1.51
CA MET A 206 -13.02 7.59 2.05
C MET A 206 -14.04 7.93 0.95
N GLU A 207 -13.65 8.67 -0.09
CA GLU A 207 -14.49 8.91 -1.26
C GLU A 207 -14.80 7.62 -2.02
N TRP A 208 -13.80 6.77 -2.22
CA TRP A 208 -13.98 5.46 -2.85
C TRP A 208 -14.91 4.56 -2.03
N LEU A 209 -14.66 4.44 -0.72
CA LEU A 209 -15.46 3.64 0.20
C LEU A 209 -16.93 4.07 0.19
N LYS A 210 -17.19 5.39 0.22
CA LYS A 210 -18.54 5.96 0.14
C LYS A 210 -19.25 5.67 -1.19
N SER A 211 -18.51 5.60 -2.29
CA SER A 211 -19.07 5.29 -3.60
C SER A 211 -19.21 3.77 -3.86
N SER A 212 -18.53 2.95 -3.06
CA SER A 212 -18.65 1.50 -3.10
C SER A 212 -19.99 1.00 -2.52
N PRO A 213 -20.44 -0.23 -2.85
CA PRO A 213 -21.59 -0.86 -2.22
C PRO A 213 -21.49 -0.99 -0.69
N LEU A 214 -20.27 -0.90 -0.14
CA LEU A 214 -19.96 -1.08 1.28
C LEU A 214 -19.97 0.23 2.06
N GLY A 215 -20.14 1.38 1.41
CA GLY A 215 -20.03 2.68 2.05
C GLY A 215 -20.99 2.89 3.22
N LYS A 216 -22.14 2.20 3.24
CA LYS A 216 -23.09 2.23 4.37
C LYS A 216 -22.69 1.35 5.56
N LEU A 217 -21.79 0.39 5.35
CA LEU A 217 -21.36 -0.56 6.38
C LEU A 217 -20.18 0.00 7.20
N TRP A 218 -19.33 0.81 6.56
CA TRP A 218 -18.08 1.34 7.12
C TRP A 218 -18.14 2.87 7.26
N GLN A 219 -19.21 3.38 7.86
CA GLN A 219 -19.54 4.81 7.94
C GLN A 219 -19.47 5.35 9.36
#